data_AF-A0A6L2PNT8-F1
#
_entry.id   AF-A0A6L2PNT8-F1
#
_cell.length_a   1.000
_cell.length_b   1.000
_cell.length_c   1.000
_cell.angle_alpha   90.00
_cell.angle_beta   90.00
_cell.angle_gamma   90.00
#
_symmetry.space_group_name_H-M   'P 1'
#
loop_
_entity.id
_entity.type
_entity.pdbx_description
1 polymer ?
#
loop_
_entity_poly.entity_id
_entity_poly.type
_entity_poly.pdbx_seq_one_letter_code
_entity_poly.pdbx_strand_id
1 'polypeptide(L)'
;EQIVYPKAALNKNNEWKYVVNVGEEFVQGVRVETCGHFDKCSLSDSFPAGYTAMCEQKYVFRKVLSVADKGKPIVEEFRLPSCCSCVVKGPSEG
;
A
#
# COMPACT_ATOMS: atom_id res chain seq x y z
N GLU A 1 0.90 -0.30 11.97
CA GLU A 1 1.56 0.79 11.23
C GLU A 1 3.07 0.75 11.48
N GLN A 2 3.89 1.06 10.47
CA GLN A 2 5.35 1.11 10.60
C GLN A 2 5.96 2.09 9.58
N ILE A 3 7.18 2.56 9.87
CA ILE A 3 8.01 3.26 8.88
C ILE A 3 8.94 2.24 8.23
N VAL A 4 8.93 2.19 6.90
CA VAL A 4 9.83 1.36 6.10
C VAL A 4 10.79 2.24 5.31
N TYR A 5 11.99 1.72 5.04
CA TYR A 5 13.02 2.38 4.23
C TYR A 5 13.25 1.53 2.98
N PRO A 6 12.38 1.63 1.96
CA PRO A 6 12.41 0.74 0.81
C PRO A 6 13.69 0.96 0.00
N LYS A 7 14.29 -0.14 -0.46
CA LYS A 7 15.37 -0.11 -1.48
C LYS A 7 14.80 -0.17 -2.90
N ALA A 8 13.61 -0.71 -3.05
CA ALA A 8 12.84 -0.74 -4.29
C ALA A 8 11.36 -0.63 -3.98
N ALA A 9 10.59 -0.06 -4.90
CA ALA A 9 9.13 0.04 -4.79
C ALA A 9 8.50 0.02 -6.18
N LEU A 10 7.20 -0.28 -6.23
CA LEU A 10 6.42 -0.30 -7.47
C LEU A 10 5.87 1.10 -7.76
N ASN A 11 6.27 1.70 -8.88
CA ASN A 11 5.74 3.00 -9.29
C ASN A 11 4.30 2.86 -9.83
N LYS A 12 3.64 3.99 -10.11
CA LYS A 12 2.28 4.03 -10.68
C LYS A 12 2.13 3.36 -12.05
N ASN A 13 3.24 3.12 -12.76
CA ASN A 13 3.25 2.43 -14.05
C ASN A 13 3.41 0.89 -13.88
N ASN A 14 3.36 0.39 -12.65
CA ASN A 14 3.64 -1.02 -12.30
C ASN A 14 5.07 -1.46 -12.62
N GLU A 15 6.04 -0.55 -12.51
CA GLU A 15 7.45 -0.83 -12.70
C GLU A 15 8.18 -0.82 -11.35
N TRP A 16 9.01 -1.84 -11.12
CA TRP A 16 9.93 -1.83 -9.97
C TRP A 16 11.07 -0.84 -10.24
N LYS A 17 11.21 0.17 -9.39
CA LYS A 17 12.32 1.13 -9.43
C LYS A 17 13.11 1.08 -8.14
N TYR A 18 14.41 1.35 -8.23
CA TYR A 18 15.29 1.50 -7.07
C TYR A 18 15.07 2.85 -6.42
N VAL A 19 14.86 2.85 -5.10
CA VAL A 19 14.70 4.07 -4.30
C VAL A 19 16.08 4.60 -3.93
N VAL A 20 16.28 5.91 -4.10
CA VAL A 20 17.55 6.56 -3.78
C VAL A 20 17.66 6.73 -2.27
N ASN A 21 18.63 6.06 -1.66
CA ASN A 21 19.03 6.26 -0.27
C ASN A 21 20.56 6.43 -0.26
N VAL A 22 21.10 7.42 0.45
CA VAL A 22 22.53 7.75 0.49
C VAL A 22 23.04 7.72 1.93
N GLY A 23 23.89 6.74 2.24
CA GLY A 23 24.38 6.52 3.60
C GLY A 23 23.24 6.22 4.59
N GLU A 24 23.47 6.56 5.86
CA GLU A 24 22.46 6.45 6.92
C GLU A 24 21.66 7.75 7.11
N GLU A 25 22.17 8.85 6.56
CA GLU A 25 21.71 10.21 6.84
C GLU A 25 20.63 10.68 5.86
N PHE A 26 20.67 10.18 4.62
CA PHE A 26 19.73 10.54 3.56
C PHE A 26 18.93 9.32 3.10
N VAL A 27 18.02 8.88 3.97
CA VAL A 27 17.11 7.77 3.71
C VAL A 27 15.66 8.26 3.58
N GLN A 28 14.90 7.63 2.68
CA GLN A 28 13.49 7.96 2.46
C GLN A 28 12.58 7.03 3.27
N GLY A 29 12.28 7.46 4.50
CA GLY A 29 11.32 6.78 5.36
C GLY A 29 9.88 6.94 4.86
N VAL A 30 9.18 5.83 4.68
CA VAL A 30 7.79 5.79 4.20
C VAL A 30 6.91 5.15 5.24
N ARG A 31 5.86 5.85 5.66
CA ARG A 31 4.85 5.29 6.56
C ARG A 31 3.90 4.37 5.80
N VAL A 32 3.80 3.12 6.25
CA VAL A 32 2.93 2.09 5.68
C VAL A 32 2.07 1.41 6.73
N GLU A 33 0.90 0.96 6.32
CA GLU A 33 0.01 0.15 7.13
C GLU A 33 -0.52 -1.01 6.29
N THR A 34 -0.26 -2.22 6.78
CA THR A 34 -0.65 -3.47 6.13
C THR A 34 -1.69 -4.21 6.96
N CYS A 35 -2.61 -4.91 6.30
CA CYS A 35 -3.60 -5.71 7.02
C CYS A 35 -2.94 -6.89 7.72
N GLY A 36 -3.30 -7.10 8.99
CA GLY A 36 -2.87 -8.27 9.74
C GLY A 36 -3.54 -9.56 9.25
N HIS A 37 -4.75 -9.43 8.68
CA HIS A 37 -5.53 -10.51 8.11
C HIS A 37 -6.37 -9.98 6.93
N PHE A 38 -6.70 -10.87 5.99
CA PHE A 38 -7.47 -10.57 4.77
C PHE A 38 -8.83 -11.29 4.76
N ASP A 39 -9.27 -11.76 5.93
CA ASP A 39 -10.51 -12.50 6.12
C ASP A 39 -11.64 -11.57 6.59
N LYS A 40 -12.66 -12.17 7.22
CA LYS A 40 -13.84 -11.47 7.70
C LYS A 40 -13.47 -10.42 8.75
N CYS A 41 -14.10 -9.26 8.67
CA CYS A 41 -14.01 -8.25 9.72
C CYS A 41 -14.61 -8.78 11.04
N SER A 42 -14.19 -8.22 12.18
CA SER A 42 -14.65 -8.66 13.50
C SER A 42 -16.17 -8.59 13.72
N LEU A 43 -16.90 -7.80 12.92
CA LEU A 43 -18.36 -7.65 13.00
C LEU A 43 -19.09 -8.35 11.85
N SER A 44 -18.40 -9.18 11.05
CA SER A 44 -18.99 -9.81 9.86
C SER A 44 -20.20 -10.67 10.17
N ASP A 45 -20.21 -11.34 11.33
CA ASP A 45 -21.33 -12.22 11.72
C ASP A 45 -22.56 -11.44 12.24
N SER A 46 -22.42 -10.13 12.48
CA SER A 46 -23.53 -9.24 12.86
C SER A 46 -24.30 -8.68 11.67
N PHE A 47 -23.85 -8.93 10.43
CA PHE A 47 -24.53 -8.44 9.25
C PHE A 47 -25.72 -9.33 8.85
N PRO A 48 -26.78 -8.76 8.25
CA PRO A 48 -27.90 -9.55 7.73
C PRO A 48 -27.46 -10.59 6.70
N ALA A 49 -28.27 -11.64 6.54
CA ALA A 49 -28.02 -12.68 5.55
C ALA A 49 -27.83 -12.10 4.14
N GLY A 50 -26.82 -12.61 3.43
CA GLY A 50 -26.45 -12.16 2.09
C GLY A 50 -25.49 -10.98 2.05
N TYR A 51 -25.11 -10.40 3.20
CA TYR A 51 -24.00 -9.46 3.28
C TYR A 51 -22.69 -10.18 3.59
N THR A 52 -21.61 -9.70 3.00
CA THR A 52 -20.24 -10.12 3.33
C THR A 52 -19.42 -8.90 3.71
N ALA A 53 -18.56 -9.04 4.70
CA ALA A 53 -17.68 -7.97 5.14
C ALA A 53 -16.26 -8.53 5.25
N MET A 54 -15.33 -7.98 4.47
CA MET A 54 -13.94 -8.45 4.37
C MET A 54 -12.95 -7.31 4.53
N CYS A 55 -11.83 -7.59 5.20
CA CYS A 55 -10.72 -6.66 5.31
C CYS A 55 -10.01 -6.51 3.96
N GLU A 56 -10.02 -5.30 3.40
CA GLU A 56 -9.36 -4.99 2.14
C GLU A 56 -8.23 -3.98 2.34
N GLN A 57 -7.04 -4.33 1.83
CA GLN A 57 -5.88 -3.44 1.85
C GLN A 57 -6.11 -2.24 0.93
N LYS A 58 -5.99 -1.05 1.50
CA LYS A 58 -5.99 0.20 0.73
C LYS A 58 -4.56 0.66 0.46
N TYR A 59 -4.41 1.37 -0.65
CA TYR A 59 -3.13 1.86 -1.14
C TYR A 59 -3.21 3.35 -1.40
N VAL A 60 -2.08 4.01 -1.24
CA VAL A 60 -1.89 5.44 -1.55
C VAL A 60 -0.67 5.60 -2.44
N PHE A 61 -0.71 6.61 -3.31
CA PHE A 61 0.47 7.02 -4.06
C PHE A 61 1.26 8.06 -3.25
N ARG A 62 2.54 7.80 -3.02
CA ARG A 62 3.46 8.78 -2.43
C ARG A 62 4.62 9.05 -3.35
N LYS A 63 5.09 10.30 -3.34
CA LYS A 63 6.27 10.71 -4.10
C LYS A 63 7.53 10.21 -3.41
N VAL A 64 8.38 9.51 -4.15
CA VAL A 64 9.68 8.99 -3.69
C VAL A 64 10.71 9.24 -4.78
N LEU A 65 11.93 9.60 -4.39
CA LEU A 65 13.07 9.73 -5.29
C LEU A 65 13.60 8.35 -5.67
N SER A 66 13.68 8.07 -6.95
CA SER A 66 14.11 6.79 -7.51
C SER A 66 15.09 6.96 -8.66
N VAL A 67 15.68 5.87 -9.11
CA VAL A 67 16.63 5.86 -10.22
C VAL A 67 15.88 5.67 -11.54
N ALA A 68 15.96 6.64 -12.44
CA ALA A 68 15.45 6.54 -13.80
C ALA A 68 16.28 5.55 -14.64
N ASP A 69 15.77 5.17 -15.81
CA ASP A 69 16.40 4.18 -16.71
C ASP A 69 17.81 4.57 -17.20
N LYS A 70 18.23 5.84 -16.99
CA LYS A 70 19.56 6.37 -17.32
C LYS A 70 20.43 6.67 -16.09
N GLY A 71 20.09 6.11 -14.92
CA GLY A 71 20.84 6.30 -13.68
C GLY A 71 20.63 7.66 -13.00
N LYS A 72 19.79 8.54 -13.56
CA LYS A 72 19.50 9.86 -12.99
C LYS A 72 18.40 9.78 -11.93
N PRO A 73 18.48 10.55 -10.84
CA PRO A 73 17.41 10.61 -9.87
C PRO A 73 16.14 11.25 -10.47
N ILE A 74 14.98 10.65 -10.21
CA ILE A 74 13.67 11.14 -10.62
C ILE A 74 12.66 10.96 -9.50
N VAL A 75 11.79 11.95 -9.30
CA VAL A 75 10.68 11.85 -8.34
C VAL A 75 9.50 11.21 -9.07
N GLU A 76 9.06 10.06 -8.59
CA GLU A 76 7.91 9.33 -9.10
C GLU A 76 6.93 8.99 -7.99
N GLU A 77 5.72 8.58 -8.37
CA GLU A 77 4.68 8.15 -7.45
C GLU A 77 4.70 6.63 -7.29
N PHE A 78 4.75 6.17 -6.04
CA PHE A 78 4.82 4.77 -5.68
C PHE A 78 3.57 4.33 -4.95
N ARG A 79 3.03 3.16 -5.35
CA ARG A 79 1.85 2.56 -4.74
C ARG A 79 2.25 1.87 -3.44
N LEU A 80 1.78 2.38 -2.31
CA LEU A 80 2.20 1.93 -0.98
C LEU A 80 0.98 1.56 -0.11
N PRO A 81 1.07 0.50 0.71
CA PRO A 81 0.00 0.15 1.66
C PRO A 81 -0.27 1.31 2.64
N SER A 82 -1.54 1.73 2.75
CA SER A 82 -1.91 2.94 3.50
C SER A 82 -2.72 2.68 4.75
N CYS A 83 -3.69 1.76 4.68
CA CYS A 83 -4.59 1.36 5.76
C CYS A 83 -5.40 0.13 5.35
N CYS A 84 -6.18 -0.39 6.29
CA CYS A 84 -7.15 -1.46 6.05
C CYS A 84 -8.55 -0.94 6.25
N SER A 85 -9.44 -1.30 5.33
CA SER A 85 -10.85 -0.95 5.43
C SER A 85 -11.71 -2.19 5.34
N CYS A 86 -12.71 -2.27 6.20
CA CYS A 86 -13.73 -3.31 6.12
C CYS A 86 -14.70 -2.95 4.98
N VAL A 87 -14.70 -3.73 3.91
CA VAL A 87 -15.58 -3.53 2.76
C VAL A 87 -16.77 -4.47 2.90
N VAL A 88 -17.96 -3.88 2.95
CA VAL A 88 -19.23 -4.58 3.03
C VAL A 88 -19.83 -4.68 1.63
N LYS A 89 -20.15 -5.89 1.18
CA LYS A 89 -20.84 -6.17 -0.09
C LYS A 89 -22.19 -6.80 0.17
N GLY A 90 -23.22 -6.31 -0.50
CA GLY A 90 -24.58 -6.80 -0.36
C GLY A 90 -24.92 -7.94 -1.34
N PRO A 91 -26.15 -8.50 -1.23
CA PRO A 91 -26.59 -9.66 -1.99
C PRO A 91 -26.66 -9.44 -3.52
N SER A 92 -26.67 -8.20 -4.00
CA SER A 92 -26.84 -7.83 -5.41
C SER A 92 -25.53 -7.43 -6.12
N GLU A 93 -24.38 -7.51 -5.45
CA GLU A 93 -23.07 -7.15 -6.00
C GLU A 93 -22.14 -8.36 -6.21
N GLY A 94 -22.73 -9.55 -6.38
CA GLY A 94 -22.04 -10.82 -6.66
C GLY A 94 -22.23 -11.30 -8.09
#